data_AF-A0A3S4H3R2-F1
#
_entry.id   AF-A0A3S4H3R2-F1
#
_cell.length_a   1.000
_cell.length_b   1.000
_cell.length_c   1.000
_cell.angle_alpha   90.00
_cell.angle_beta   90.00
_cell.angle_gamma   90.00
#
_symmetry.space_group_name_H-M   'P 1'
#
loop_
_entity.id
_entity.type
_entity.pdbx_description
1 polymer ?
#
loop_
_entity_poly.entity_id
_entity_poly.type
_entity_poly.pdbx_seq_one_letter_code
_entity_poly.pdbx_strand_id
1 'polypeptide(L)'
;MQKEQLSAYIDGEQISEAMTEKLCQDADLQKSWANFHTIRAVMRQESEVLLGADFTAKMADLIEQEEIVVAQPMISQPMPEETAQSPFMQKLKAWFMPMTQFAVAAGVCLVAVMGVQSFMAHNGKENQDAPVLQTLPFNNSVQEVSYNAPTQSVITPEQIEQKNKRIDSILQSYELQKRIYADRLNLQNQK
;
A
#
# COMPACT_ATOMS: atom_id res chain seq x y z
N MET A 1 34.53 -4.53 -37.53
CA MET A 1 33.30 -5.02 -36.90
C MET A 1 33.39 -5.10 -35.37
N GLN A 2 34.44 -5.66 -34.77
CA GLN A 2 34.52 -5.74 -33.29
C GLN A 2 34.48 -4.38 -32.56
N LYS A 3 35.14 -3.34 -33.09
CA LYS A 3 35.10 -1.98 -32.50
C LYS A 3 33.73 -1.30 -32.59
N GLU A 4 32.94 -1.64 -33.61
CA GLU A 4 31.57 -1.14 -33.79
C GLU A 4 30.64 -1.78 -32.75
N GLN A 5 30.79 -3.10 -32.54
CA GLN A 5 30.09 -3.81 -31.47
C GLN A 5 30.47 -3.27 -30.08
N LEU A 6 31.75 -2.93 -29.87
CA LEU A 6 32.20 -2.29 -28.64
C LEU A 6 31.56 -0.90 -28.45
N SER A 7 31.44 -0.10 -29.50
CA SER A 7 30.78 1.21 -29.43
C SER A 7 29.30 1.06 -29.05
N ALA A 8 28.57 0.15 -29.72
CA ALA A 8 27.17 -0.14 -29.39
C ALA A 8 27.02 -0.66 -27.94
N TYR A 9 28.00 -1.42 -27.45
CA TYR A 9 28.04 -1.88 -26.06
C TYR A 9 28.28 -0.73 -25.06
N ILE A 10 29.20 0.22 -25.35
CA ILE A 10 29.45 1.44 -24.54
C ILE A 10 28.21 2.33 -24.45
N ASP A 11 27.44 2.41 -25.54
CA ASP A 11 26.22 3.20 -25.60
C ASP A 11 25.00 2.47 -25.02
N GLY A 12 25.17 1.20 -24.60
CA GLY A 12 24.12 0.41 -23.96
C GLY A 12 23.10 -0.21 -24.92
N GLU A 13 23.36 -0.15 -26.23
CA GLU A 13 22.44 -0.66 -27.26
C GLU A 13 22.47 -2.20 -27.39
N GLN A 14 23.64 -2.83 -27.16
CA GLN A 14 23.80 -4.29 -27.29
C GLN A 14 24.56 -4.90 -26.10
N ILE A 15 23.90 -4.98 -24.96
CA ILE A 15 24.45 -5.58 -23.73
C ILE A 15 24.38 -7.12 -23.85
N SER A 16 25.54 -7.77 -23.96
CA SER A 16 25.66 -9.23 -24.00
C SER A 16 26.78 -9.69 -23.06
N GLU A 17 26.50 -10.72 -22.26
CA GLU A 17 27.50 -11.32 -21.36
C GLU A 17 28.75 -11.81 -22.12
N ALA A 18 28.55 -12.37 -23.31
CA ALA A 18 29.64 -12.83 -24.17
C ALA A 18 30.54 -11.68 -24.67
N MET A 19 30.01 -10.46 -24.78
CA MET A 19 30.80 -9.28 -25.13
C MET A 19 31.63 -8.81 -23.93
N THR A 20 31.03 -8.81 -22.73
CA THR A 20 31.74 -8.51 -21.48
C THR A 20 32.92 -9.46 -21.29
N GLU A 21 32.70 -10.77 -21.46
CA GLU A 21 33.75 -11.77 -21.31
C GLU A 21 34.89 -11.56 -22.34
N LYS A 22 34.55 -11.32 -23.61
CA LYS A 22 35.54 -10.99 -24.65
C LYS A 22 36.32 -9.73 -24.34
N LEU A 23 35.65 -8.69 -23.84
CA LEU A 23 36.28 -7.43 -23.43
C LEU A 23 37.28 -7.67 -22.28
N CYS A 24 36.95 -8.54 -21.32
CA CYS A 24 37.86 -8.88 -20.22
C CYS A 24 39.08 -9.69 -20.66
N GLN A 25 39.00 -10.45 -21.76
CA GLN A 25 40.10 -11.31 -22.23
C GLN A 25 41.02 -10.64 -23.26
N ASP A 26 40.55 -9.62 -23.99
CA ASP A 26 41.27 -9.00 -25.10
C ASP A 26 41.82 -7.61 -24.75
N ALA A 27 43.15 -7.50 -24.73
CA ALA A 27 43.86 -6.26 -24.41
C ALA A 27 43.65 -5.12 -25.43
N ASP A 28 43.43 -5.43 -26.71
CA ASP A 28 43.22 -4.40 -27.74
C ASP A 28 41.79 -3.84 -27.70
N LEU A 29 40.82 -4.68 -27.30
CA LEU A 29 39.46 -4.24 -26.96
C LEU A 29 39.46 -3.36 -25.71
N GLN A 30 40.19 -3.72 -24.65
CA GLN A 30 40.33 -2.90 -23.44
C GLN A 30 40.94 -1.53 -23.73
N LYS A 31 41.99 -1.46 -24.55
CA LYS A 31 42.56 -0.18 -25.00
C LYS A 31 41.54 0.65 -25.78
N SER A 32 40.78 0.03 -26.67
CA SER A 32 39.73 0.71 -27.44
C SER A 32 38.63 1.26 -26.53
N TRP A 33 38.22 0.48 -25.52
CA TRP A 33 37.26 0.89 -24.49
C TRP A 33 37.74 2.10 -23.70
N ALA A 34 38.98 2.06 -23.20
CA ALA A 34 39.60 3.18 -22.47
C ALA A 34 39.66 4.47 -23.32
N ASN A 35 40.05 4.33 -24.59
CA ASN A 35 40.10 5.46 -25.52
C ASN A 35 38.72 6.06 -25.77
N PHE A 36 37.69 5.25 -25.99
CA PHE A 36 36.33 5.74 -26.22
C PHE A 36 35.78 6.49 -25.01
N HIS A 37 36.00 5.99 -23.78
CA HIS A 37 35.60 6.72 -22.58
C HIS A 37 36.40 8.01 -22.37
N THR A 38 37.70 8.01 -22.68
CA THR A 38 38.53 9.22 -22.59
C THR A 38 38.05 10.29 -23.57
N ILE A 39 37.81 9.93 -24.84
CA ILE A 39 37.27 10.84 -25.85
C ILE A 39 35.91 11.38 -25.40
N ARG A 40 35.03 10.52 -24.90
CA ARG A 40 33.70 10.90 -24.38
C ARG A 40 33.79 11.93 -23.25
N ALA A 41 34.68 11.70 -22.28
CA ALA A 41 34.89 12.60 -21.16
C ALA A 41 35.42 13.98 -21.60
N VAL A 42 36.36 13.99 -22.55
CA VAL A 42 36.90 15.24 -23.16
C VAL A 42 35.80 15.99 -23.92
N MET A 43 35.03 15.29 -24.76
CA MET A 43 33.95 15.91 -25.53
C MET A 43 32.87 16.55 -24.65
N ARG A 44 32.57 15.92 -23.51
CA ARG A 44 31.58 16.42 -22.54
C ARG A 44 32.13 17.39 -21.52
N GLN A 45 33.45 17.64 -21.53
CA GLN A 45 34.14 18.49 -20.57
C GLN A 45 33.89 18.03 -19.11
N GLU A 46 33.81 16.71 -18.90
CA GLU A 46 33.51 16.12 -17.58
C GLU A 46 34.68 16.23 -16.60
N SER A 47 35.92 16.40 -17.08
CA SER A 47 37.10 16.57 -16.24
C SER A 47 38.13 17.50 -16.88
N GLU A 48 38.66 18.43 -16.09
CA GLU A 48 39.83 19.25 -16.46
C GLU A 48 41.14 18.45 -16.38
N VAL A 49 41.13 17.34 -15.64
CA VAL A 49 42.30 16.49 -15.38
C VAL A 49 42.14 15.18 -16.13
N LEU A 50 43.03 14.93 -17.08
CA LEU A 50 43.21 13.60 -17.67
C LEU A 50 44.08 12.78 -16.72
N LEU A 51 43.47 11.74 -16.13
CA LEU A 51 44.21 10.77 -15.33
C LEU A 51 45.28 10.12 -16.21
N GLY A 52 46.48 9.91 -15.63
CA GLY A 52 47.59 9.28 -16.36
C GLY A 52 47.25 7.86 -16.82
N ALA A 53 47.90 7.40 -17.89
CA ALA A 53 47.66 6.06 -18.47
C ALA A 53 47.83 4.94 -17.44
N ASP A 54 48.69 5.13 -16.43
CA ASP A 54 48.97 4.15 -15.38
C ASP A 54 47.96 4.19 -14.22
N PHE A 55 46.98 5.10 -14.24
CA PHE A 55 46.03 5.26 -13.13
C PHE A 55 45.20 3.99 -12.89
N THR A 56 44.65 3.41 -13.97
CA THR A 56 43.82 2.20 -13.88
C THR A 56 44.63 1.00 -13.42
N ALA A 57 45.90 0.89 -13.84
CA ALA A 57 46.81 -0.16 -13.39
C ALA A 57 47.10 -0.04 -11.88
N LYS A 58 47.46 1.16 -11.41
CA LYS A 58 47.69 1.39 -9.96
C LYS A 58 46.43 1.14 -9.14
N MET A 59 45.27 1.50 -9.66
CA MET A 59 43.99 1.23 -8.99
C MET A 59 43.73 -0.27 -8.91
N ALA A 60 43.99 -1.04 -9.97
CA ALA A 60 43.87 -2.48 -9.95
C ALA A 60 44.79 -3.12 -8.89
N ASP A 61 46.06 -2.68 -8.82
CA ASP A 61 47.01 -3.15 -7.81
C ASP A 61 46.54 -2.87 -6.37
N LEU A 62 45.94 -1.70 -6.14
CA LEU A 62 45.40 -1.32 -4.83
C LEU A 62 44.16 -2.14 -4.45
N ILE A 63 43.29 -2.43 -5.42
CA ILE A 63 42.09 -3.26 -5.21
C ILE A 63 42.51 -4.71 -4.89
N GLU A 64 43.53 -5.25 -5.55
CA GLU A 64 44.05 -6.59 -5.25
C GLU A 64 44.68 -6.69 -3.85
N GLN A 65 45.22 -5.58 -3.34
CA GLN A 65 45.79 -5.49 -1.99
C GLN A 65 44.75 -5.24 -0.90
N GLU A 66 43.50 -4.95 -1.26
CA GLU A 66 42.44 -4.72 -0.30
C GLU A 66 41.99 -6.05 0.34
N GLU A 67 42.10 -6.15 1.66
CA GLU A 67 41.47 -7.25 2.39
C GLU A 67 39.95 -7.11 2.30
N ILE A 68 39.29 -8.04 1.62
CA ILE A 68 37.84 -8.11 1.54
C ILE A 68 37.29 -8.43 2.93
N VAL A 69 37.08 -7.39 3.74
CA VAL A 69 36.29 -7.50 4.97
C VAL A 69 34.87 -7.73 4.51
N VAL A 70 34.47 -9.01 4.41
CA VAL A 70 33.08 -9.40 4.30
C VAL A 70 32.42 -8.95 5.61
N ALA A 71 31.98 -7.70 5.63
CA ALA A 71 31.09 -7.20 6.63
C ALA A 71 29.87 -8.11 6.55
N GLN A 72 29.76 -9.04 7.50
CA GLN A 72 28.49 -9.67 7.80
C GLN A 72 27.49 -8.52 7.89
N PRO A 73 26.37 -8.55 7.14
CA PRO A 73 25.45 -7.42 7.12
C PRO A 73 24.85 -7.24 8.52
N MET A 74 25.53 -6.46 9.35
CA MET A 74 25.01 -5.93 10.60
C MET A 74 24.13 -4.76 10.20
N ILE A 75 22.92 -5.08 9.73
CA ILE A 75 21.66 -4.32 9.82
C ILE A 75 20.69 -5.14 8.95
N SER A 76 20.07 -6.14 9.57
CA SER A 76 18.72 -6.51 9.18
C SER A 76 17.92 -5.22 9.27
N GLN A 77 17.46 -4.67 8.14
CA GLN A 77 16.45 -3.62 8.21
C GLN A 77 15.29 -4.19 9.02
N PRO A 78 14.88 -3.57 10.14
CA PRO A 78 13.79 -4.10 10.93
C PRO A 78 12.55 -4.11 10.04
N MET A 79 11.99 -5.31 9.84
CA MET A 79 10.76 -5.47 9.09
C MET A 79 9.67 -4.62 9.79
N PRO A 80 8.73 -3.98 9.07
CA PRO A 80 7.72 -3.10 9.68
C PRO A 80 6.98 -3.74 10.86
N GLU A 81 6.81 -5.07 10.81
CA GLU A 81 6.22 -5.92 11.85
C GLU A 81 6.95 -5.85 13.21
N GLU A 82 8.28 -5.69 13.24
CA GLU A 82 9.07 -5.64 14.47
C GLU A 82 9.01 -4.26 15.14
N THR A 83 8.91 -3.19 14.35
CA THR A 83 8.78 -1.82 14.89
C THR A 83 7.42 -1.57 15.54
N ALA A 84 6.38 -2.29 15.10
CA ALA A 84 5.03 -2.25 15.68
C ALA A 84 4.95 -2.88 17.08
N GLN A 85 5.91 -3.72 17.46
CA GLN A 85 5.95 -4.39 18.76
C GLN A 85 6.74 -3.64 19.83
N SER A 86 7.26 -2.44 19.54
CA SER A 86 7.90 -1.65 20.58
C SER A 86 6.87 -1.19 21.64
N PRO A 87 7.13 -1.42 22.94
CA PRO A 87 6.17 -1.11 24.00
C PRO A 87 5.87 0.39 24.11
N PHE A 88 6.77 1.24 23.61
CA PHE A 88 6.57 2.68 23.50
C PHE A 88 5.52 3.04 22.45
N MET A 89 5.60 2.45 21.25
CA MET A 89 4.66 2.75 20.16
C MET A 89 3.25 2.22 20.46
N GLN A 90 3.15 1.10 21.18
CA GLN A 90 1.87 0.59 21.68
C GLN A 90 1.20 1.53 22.69
N LYS A 91 1.97 2.09 23.63
CA LYS A 91 1.45 3.09 24.60
C LYS A 91 1.02 4.38 23.92
N LEU A 92 1.81 4.86 22.95
CA LEU A 92 1.47 6.03 22.15
C LEU A 92 0.19 5.80 21.37
N LYS A 93 0.08 4.66 20.66
CA LYS A 93 -1.12 4.26 19.94
C LYS A 93 -2.33 4.17 20.87
N ALA A 94 -2.21 3.57 22.05
CA ALA A 94 -3.32 3.47 23.01
C ALA A 94 -3.79 4.84 23.52
N TRP A 95 -2.88 5.81 23.71
CA TRP A 95 -3.23 7.16 24.13
C TRP A 95 -3.93 7.97 23.02
N PHE A 96 -3.53 7.76 21.75
CA PHE A 96 -4.08 8.49 20.61
C PHE A 96 -5.27 7.81 19.91
N MET A 97 -5.44 6.50 20.06
CA MET A 97 -6.56 5.74 19.47
C MET A 97 -7.96 6.29 19.80
N PRO A 98 -8.27 6.74 21.04
CA PRO A 98 -9.57 7.35 21.31
C PRO A 98 -9.80 8.66 20.53
N MET A 99 -8.76 9.43 20.20
CA MET A 99 -8.91 10.67 19.42
C MET A 99 -9.29 10.41 17.97
N THR A 100 -8.93 9.26 17.41
CA THR A 100 -9.28 8.90 16.03
C THR A 100 -10.79 8.81 15.81
N GLN A 101 -11.54 8.27 16.79
CA GLN A 101 -13.00 8.18 16.70
C GLN A 101 -13.66 9.57 16.71
N PHE A 102 -13.17 10.46 17.57
CA PHE A 102 -13.62 11.86 17.58
C PHE A 102 -13.24 12.60 16.30
N ALA A 103 -12.06 12.34 15.72
CA ALA A 103 -11.63 12.96 14.47
C ALA A 103 -12.52 12.58 13.28
N VAL A 104 -12.90 11.30 13.17
CA VAL A 104 -13.82 10.85 12.11
C VAL A 104 -15.20 11.48 12.28
N ALA A 105 -15.76 11.46 13.49
CA ALA A 105 -17.05 12.08 13.77
C ALA A 105 -17.03 13.60 13.53
N ALA A 106 -16.03 14.31 14.05
CA ALA A 106 -15.87 15.75 13.87
C ALA A 106 -15.64 16.12 12.40
N GLY A 107 -14.89 15.31 11.64
CA GLY A 107 -14.69 15.48 10.21
C GLY A 107 -16.01 15.39 9.43
N VAL A 108 -16.83 14.37 9.71
CA VAL A 108 -18.15 14.23 9.07
C VAL A 108 -19.08 15.39 9.45
N CYS A 109 -19.07 15.84 10.72
CA CYS A 109 -19.84 17.00 11.16
C CYS A 109 -19.39 18.30 10.49
N LEU A 110 -18.08 18.54 10.37
CA LEU A 110 -17.55 19.73 9.70
C LEU A 110 -17.94 19.73 8.22
N VAL A 111 -17.78 18.60 7.52
CA VAL A 111 -18.18 18.46 6.11
C VAL A 111 -19.69 18.66 5.94
N ALA A 112 -20.52 18.15 6.85
CA ALA A 112 -21.97 18.35 6.80
C ALA A 112 -22.34 19.83 7.02
N VAL A 113 -21.78 20.51 8.02
CA VAL A 113 -22.09 21.92 8.32
C VAL A 113 -21.58 22.85 7.22
N MET A 114 -20.33 22.70 6.78
CA MET A 114 -19.78 23.51 5.68
C MET A 114 -20.41 23.14 4.34
N GLY A 115 -20.78 21.89 4.12
CA GLY A 115 -21.52 21.46 2.93
C GLY A 115 -22.92 22.07 2.85
N VAL A 116 -23.67 22.11 3.95
CA VAL A 116 -25.03 22.70 3.99
C VAL A 116 -24.97 24.22 3.82
N GLN A 117 -24.00 24.91 4.42
CA GLN A 117 -23.80 26.34 4.16
C GLN A 117 -23.35 26.62 2.72
N SER A 118 -22.44 25.80 2.16
CA SER A 118 -22.01 25.93 0.77
C SER A 118 -23.16 25.69 -0.21
N PHE A 119 -24.07 24.75 0.08
CA PHE A 119 -25.22 24.46 -0.76
C PHE A 119 -26.32 25.52 -0.65
N MET A 120 -26.58 26.05 0.56
CA MET A 120 -27.57 27.12 0.79
C MET A 120 -27.08 28.48 0.27
N ALA A 121 -25.78 28.79 0.38
CA ALA A 121 -25.22 30.04 -0.14
C ALA A 121 -25.12 30.07 -1.68
N HIS A 122 -25.03 28.91 -2.34
CA HIS A 122 -25.06 28.81 -3.80
C HIS A 122 -26.48 28.82 -4.38
N ASN A 123 -27.49 28.41 -3.60
CA ASN A 123 -28.91 28.43 -3.99
C ASN A 123 -29.66 29.61 -3.38
N GLY A 124 -29.20 30.84 -3.68
CA GLY A 124 -29.98 32.03 -3.39
C GLY A 124 -31.25 32.07 -4.24
N LYS A 125 -32.37 31.51 -3.72
CA LYS A 125 -33.77 31.90 -3.96
C LYS A 125 -34.76 30.96 -3.26
N GLU A 126 -35.48 31.52 -2.29
CA GLU A 126 -36.94 31.37 -2.10
C GLU A 126 -37.51 29.94 -1.89
N ASN A 127 -37.76 29.55 -0.63
CA ASN A 127 -39.13 29.46 -0.07
C ASN A 127 -39.15 28.82 1.32
N GLN A 128 -40.10 29.32 2.10
CA GLN A 128 -40.49 28.83 3.41
C GLN A 128 -41.10 27.42 3.27
N ASP A 129 -40.64 26.47 4.07
CA ASP A 129 -41.48 25.55 4.84
C ASP A 129 -40.60 24.64 5.69
N ALA A 130 -40.86 24.64 6.99
CA ALA A 130 -40.13 23.84 7.97
C ALA A 130 -40.36 22.34 7.71
N PRO A 131 -39.31 21.51 7.60
CA PRO A 131 -39.50 20.07 7.46
C PRO A 131 -40.00 19.52 8.79
N VAL A 132 -41.26 19.06 8.79
CA VAL A 132 -41.85 18.24 9.85
C VAL A 132 -41.00 16.98 10.01
N LEU A 133 -40.66 16.64 11.25
CA LEU A 133 -39.95 15.41 11.62
C LEU A 133 -40.71 14.19 11.07
N GLN A 134 -40.19 13.63 9.97
CA GLN A 134 -40.73 12.44 9.34
C GLN A 134 -40.16 11.20 10.05
N THR A 135 -40.86 10.74 11.07
CA THR A 135 -40.49 9.57 11.90
C THR A 135 -40.87 8.25 11.23
N LEU A 136 -40.34 8.00 10.03
CA LEU A 136 -40.37 6.66 9.44
C LEU A 136 -39.04 5.97 9.76
N PRO A 137 -39.08 4.74 10.31
CA PRO A 137 -37.87 4.09 10.80
C PRO A 137 -36.96 3.79 9.62
N PHE A 138 -35.77 4.40 9.66
CA PHE A 138 -34.61 3.93 8.91
C PHE A 138 -34.38 2.46 9.26
N ASN A 139 -34.77 1.55 8.38
CA ASN A 139 -34.16 0.23 8.37
C ASN A 139 -34.14 -0.36 6.97
N ASN A 140 -32.93 -0.77 6.60
CA ASN A 140 -32.62 -1.79 5.59
C ASN A 140 -32.35 -1.34 4.15
N SER A 141 -31.42 -0.39 3.96
CA SER A 141 -30.57 -0.39 2.76
C SER A 141 -29.25 -1.13 3.08
N VAL A 142 -29.32 -2.46 3.16
CA VAL A 142 -28.14 -3.29 2.93
C VAL A 142 -27.82 -3.12 1.45
N GLN A 143 -26.68 -2.52 1.14
CA GLN A 143 -26.23 -2.32 -0.24
C GLN A 143 -25.71 -3.67 -0.75
N GLU A 144 -26.57 -4.44 -1.40
CA GLU A 144 -26.22 -5.71 -2.03
C GLU A 144 -25.44 -5.46 -3.33
N VAL A 145 -24.20 -5.95 -3.39
CA VAL A 145 -23.32 -5.91 -4.57
C VAL A 145 -23.57 -7.08 -5.52
N SER A 146 -24.84 -7.39 -5.82
CA SER A 146 -25.21 -8.41 -6.81
C SER A 146 -26.04 -7.80 -7.93
N TYR A 147 -25.55 -7.93 -9.15
CA TYR A 147 -26.00 -7.21 -10.35
C TYR A 147 -27.36 -7.68 -10.92
N ASN A 148 -28.16 -8.47 -10.18
CA ASN A 148 -29.35 -9.11 -10.77
C ASN A 148 -30.51 -9.41 -9.81
N ALA A 149 -30.94 -8.43 -9.00
CA ALA A 149 -32.20 -8.52 -8.24
C ALA A 149 -33.30 -7.64 -8.89
N PRO A 150 -34.51 -8.18 -9.15
CA PRO A 150 -35.56 -7.48 -9.87
C PRO A 150 -36.14 -6.31 -9.05
N THR A 151 -36.60 -5.30 -9.79
CA THR A 151 -37.17 -4.04 -9.31
C THR A 151 -38.24 -4.22 -8.22
N GLN A 152 -37.96 -3.60 -7.08
CA GLN A 152 -38.88 -3.06 -6.06
C GLN A 152 -40.36 -3.50 -6.20
N SER A 153 -40.72 -4.67 -5.67
CA SER A 153 -42.11 -4.90 -5.32
C SER A 153 -42.40 -4.16 -4.02
N VAL A 154 -43.40 -3.27 -4.07
CA VAL A 154 -43.99 -2.61 -2.91
C VAL A 154 -44.25 -3.67 -1.85
N ILE A 155 -43.65 -3.50 -0.67
CA ILE A 155 -43.75 -4.45 0.43
C ILE A 155 -45.22 -4.48 0.88
N THR A 156 -45.98 -5.46 0.42
CA THR A 156 -47.37 -5.70 0.81
C THR A 156 -47.41 -6.04 2.31
N PRO A 157 -48.40 -5.58 3.10
CA PRO A 157 -48.47 -5.86 4.54
C PRO A 157 -48.41 -7.36 4.88
N GLU A 158 -48.88 -8.24 3.99
CA GLU A 158 -48.78 -9.69 4.14
C GLU A 158 -47.31 -10.20 4.13
N GLN A 159 -46.43 -9.57 3.36
CA GLN A 159 -45.00 -9.93 3.35
C GLN A 159 -44.31 -9.50 4.65
N ILE A 160 -44.77 -8.42 5.28
CA ILE A 160 -44.26 -7.97 6.59
C ILE A 160 -44.67 -8.96 7.68
N GLU A 161 -45.93 -9.42 7.67
CA GLU A 161 -46.40 -10.41 8.62
C GLU A 161 -45.66 -11.74 8.49
N GLN A 162 -45.38 -12.19 7.26
CA GLN A 162 -44.57 -13.39 7.03
C GLN A 162 -43.12 -13.22 7.52
N LYS A 163 -42.53 -12.02 7.32
CA LYS A 163 -41.19 -11.72 7.85
C LYS A 163 -41.17 -11.72 9.37
N ASN A 164 -42.20 -11.13 10.01
CA ASN A 164 -42.32 -11.13 11.47
C ASN A 164 -42.47 -12.56 12.02
N LYS A 165 -43.33 -13.39 11.42
CA LYS A 165 -43.47 -14.82 11.80
C LYS A 165 -42.16 -15.59 11.67
N ARG A 166 -41.34 -15.25 10.67
CA ARG A 166 -40.01 -15.87 10.49
C ARG A 166 -39.01 -15.39 11.53
N ILE A 167 -39.06 -14.13 11.93
CA ILE A 167 -38.23 -13.58 13.00
C ILE A 167 -38.60 -14.22 14.34
N ASP A 168 -39.89 -14.39 14.62
CA ASP A 168 -40.36 -14.99 15.87
C ASP A 168 -39.88 -16.45 16.02
N SER A 169 -39.92 -17.24 14.95
CA SER A 169 -39.42 -18.62 14.99
C SER A 169 -37.89 -18.70 15.15
N ILE A 170 -37.15 -17.73 14.59
CA ILE A 170 -35.71 -17.61 14.80
C ILE A 170 -35.41 -17.23 16.25
N LEU A 171 -36.14 -16.27 16.82
CA LEU A 171 -35.95 -15.86 18.21
C LEU A 171 -36.22 -17.03 19.18
N GLN A 172 -37.28 -17.78 18.93
CA GLN A 172 -37.64 -18.95 19.74
C GLN A 172 -36.55 -20.04 19.67
N SER A 173 -36.01 -20.31 18.48
CA SER A 173 -34.94 -21.30 18.31
C SER A 173 -33.63 -20.85 18.95
N TYR A 174 -33.31 -19.55 18.90
CA TYR A 174 -32.15 -18.97 19.55
C TYR A 174 -32.20 -19.11 21.09
N GLU A 175 -33.35 -18.83 21.71
CA GLU A 175 -33.53 -19.02 23.15
C GLU A 175 -33.40 -20.49 23.57
N LEU A 176 -33.90 -21.43 22.75
CA LEU A 176 -33.70 -22.86 22.98
C LEU A 176 -32.22 -23.24 22.91
N GLN A 177 -31.50 -22.74 21.89
CA GLN A 177 -30.08 -23.00 21.73
C GLN A 177 -29.27 -22.44 22.89
N LYS A 178 -29.63 -21.26 23.40
CA LYS A 178 -29.01 -20.65 24.57
C LYS A 178 -29.19 -21.50 25.82
N ARG A 179 -30.37 -22.09 26.03
CA ARG A 179 -30.63 -23.02 27.14
C ARG A 179 -29.83 -24.31 26.99
N ILE A 180 -29.83 -24.94 25.82
CA ILE A 180 -29.04 -26.15 25.55
C ILE A 180 -27.55 -25.87 25.79
N TYR A 181 -27.06 -24.70 25.35
CA TYR A 181 -25.67 -24.33 25.53
C TYR A 181 -25.32 -24.11 27.01
N ALA A 182 -26.19 -23.40 27.75
CA ALA A 182 -26.04 -23.23 29.20
C ALA A 182 -26.08 -24.57 29.95
N ASP A 183 -26.98 -25.48 29.56
CA ASP A 183 -27.11 -26.80 30.17
C ASP A 183 -25.91 -27.70 29.87
N ARG A 184 -25.37 -27.64 28.64
CA ARG A 184 -24.12 -28.32 28.26
C ARG A 184 -22.93 -27.78 29.06
N LEU A 185 -22.87 -26.48 29.30
CA LEU A 185 -21.82 -25.86 30.12
C LEU A 185 -21.90 -26.32 31.59
N ASN A 186 -23.12 -26.46 32.14
CA ASN A 186 -23.33 -26.98 33.49
C ASN A 186 -22.94 -28.47 33.60
N LEU A 187 -23.27 -29.29 32.59
CA LEU A 187 -22.87 -30.71 32.52
C LEU A 187 -21.35 -30.89 32.42
N GLN A 188 -20.63 -29.97 31.77
CA GLN A 188 -19.18 -30.00 31.68
C GLN A 188 -18.49 -29.62 33.01
N ASN A 189 -19.15 -28.84 33.86
CA ASN A 189 -18.66 -28.47 35.19
C ASN A 189 -18.96 -29.51 36.29
N GLN A 190 -19.68 -30.60 35.98
CA GLN A 190 -19.99 -31.68 36.93
C GLN A 190 -19.26 -33.01 36.63
N LYS A 191 -18.24 -33.00 35.76
CA LYS A 191 -17.30 -34.12 35.55
C LYS A 191 -15.93 -33.76 36.09
#